data_AF-A0A834NTM0-F1
#
_entry.id   AF-A0A834NTM0-F1
#
_cell.length_a   1.000
_cell.length_b   1.000
_cell.length_c   1.000
_cell.angle_alpha   90.00
_cell.angle_beta   90.00
_cell.angle_gamma   90.00
#
_symmetry.space_group_name_H-M   'P 1'
#
loop_
_entity.id
_entity.type
_entity.pdbx_description
1 polymer ?
#
loop_
_entity_poly.entity_id
_entity_poly.type
_entity_poly.pdbx_seq_one_letter_code
_entity_poly.pdbx_strand_id
1 'polypeptide(L)'
;MAALCHKTFIDPLKKLRDEFALIAAAIAKREELVTAWKYSYNRVKKLQEKKDRTASHIAKLEREHRVEEAAAKELKTLHAQLLIDLPMFLDKRLEYIKPSVHALIMIQLDYYGNTTGLFTQLMPVHNPSESPSTAIPEEEYQQSINSQINRIRGLTIVKDH
;
A
#
# COMPACT_ATOMS: atom_id res chain seq x y z
N MET A 1 6.06 -16.26 7.61
CA MET A 1 6.67 -15.05 7.04
C MET A 1 5.81 -14.38 5.97
N ALA A 2 5.74 -14.90 4.73
CA ALA A 2 5.04 -14.22 3.63
C ALA A 2 3.55 -13.92 3.89
N ALA A 3 2.82 -14.88 4.47
CA ALA A 3 1.40 -14.69 4.81
C ALA A 3 1.17 -13.64 5.92
N LEU A 4 2.11 -13.53 6.87
CA LEU A 4 2.01 -12.58 7.98
C LEU A 4 2.32 -11.16 7.47
N CYS A 5 3.39 -10.97 6.69
CA CYS A 5 3.68 -9.70 6.02
C CYS A 5 2.51 -9.21 5.16
N HIS A 6 1.84 -10.12 4.43
CA HIS A 6 0.68 -9.74 3.65
C HIS A 6 -0.42 -9.14 4.52
N LYS A 7 -0.83 -9.86 5.57
CA LYS A 7 -1.93 -9.44 6.44
C LYS A 7 -1.64 -8.18 7.26
N THR A 8 -0.40 -8.02 7.73
CA THR A 8 -0.07 -6.95 8.70
C THR A 8 0.57 -5.72 8.07
N PHE A 9 1.05 -5.80 6.83
CA PHE A 9 1.70 -4.68 6.15
C PHE A 9 1.10 -4.39 4.78
N ILE A 10 1.02 -5.40 3.90
CA ILE A 10 0.57 -5.19 2.52
C ILE A 10 -0.92 -4.84 2.45
N ASP A 11 -1.77 -5.60 3.13
CA ASP A 11 -3.23 -5.41 3.07
C ASP A 11 -3.67 -4.08 3.70
N PRO A 12 -3.15 -3.66 4.87
CA PRO A 12 -3.41 -2.32 5.39
C PRO A 12 -3.00 -1.20 4.43
N LEU A 13 -1.82 -1.30 3.81
CA LEU A 13 -1.38 -0.26 2.86
C LEU A 13 -2.22 -0.24 1.57
N LYS A 14 -2.70 -1.39 1.10
CA LYS A 14 -3.66 -1.45 -0.01
C LYS A 14 -4.99 -0.77 0.35
N LYS A 15 -5.53 -1.05 1.54
CA LYS A 15 -6.74 -0.39 2.03
C LYS A 15 -6.56 1.12 2.11
N LEU A 16 -5.44 1.58 2.69
CA LEU A 16 -5.12 3.01 2.75
C LEU A 16 -5.02 3.65 1.36
N ARG A 17 -4.40 2.96 0.39
CA ARG A 17 -4.36 3.41 -1.01
C ARG A 17 -5.77 3.57 -1.59
N ASP A 18 -6.65 2.62 -1.32
CA ASP A 18 -8.02 2.64 -1.84
C ASP A 18 -8.84 3.82 -1.27
N GLU A 19 -8.59 4.21 -0.01
CA GLU A 19 -9.19 5.43 0.58
C GLU A 19 -8.81 6.70 -0.21
N PHE A 20 -7.56 6.82 -0.71
CA PHE A 20 -7.17 7.97 -1.54
C PHE A 20 -7.96 8.03 -2.85
N ALA A 21 -8.33 6.89 -3.43
CA ALA A 21 -9.15 6.86 -4.64
C ALA A 21 -10.58 7.36 -4.36
N LEU A 22 -11.15 6.99 -3.21
CA LEU A 22 -12.45 7.49 -2.76
C LEU A 22 -12.42 9.00 -2.51
N ILE A 23 -11.37 9.49 -1.85
CA ILE A 23 -11.16 10.93 -1.62
C ILE A 23 -11.06 11.69 -2.96
N ALA A 24 -10.29 11.18 -3.91
CA ALA A 24 -10.16 11.79 -5.23
C ALA A 24 -11.51 11.87 -5.96
N ALA A 25 -12.32 10.81 -5.88
CA ALA A 25 -13.67 10.80 -6.45
C ALA A 25 -14.60 11.83 -5.77
N ALA A 26 -14.52 11.97 -4.45
CA ALA A 26 -15.30 12.96 -3.71
C ALA A 26 -14.90 14.41 -4.06
N ILE A 27 -13.60 14.67 -4.25
CA ILE A 27 -13.10 15.97 -4.72
C ILE A 27 -13.58 16.24 -6.14
N ALA A 28 -13.50 15.28 -7.06
CA ALA A 28 -14.00 15.42 -8.42
C ALA A 28 -15.51 15.74 -8.43
N LYS A 29 -16.30 15.01 -7.63
CA LYS A 29 -17.73 15.27 -7.46
C LYS A 29 -18.01 16.69 -6.93
N ARG A 30 -17.20 17.20 -6.00
CA ARG A 30 -17.31 18.59 -5.53
C ARG A 30 -17.13 19.58 -6.68
N GLU A 31 -16.13 19.38 -7.54
CA GLU A 31 -15.88 20.26 -8.68
C GLU A 31 -17.00 20.21 -9.74
N GLU A 32 -17.61 19.04 -9.94
CA GLU A 32 -18.83 18.91 -10.75
C GLU A 32 -19.98 19.74 -10.16
N LEU A 33 -20.21 19.64 -8.85
CA LEU A 33 -21.24 20.43 -8.15
C LEU A 33 -20.96 21.94 -8.20
N VAL A 34 -19.70 22.36 -8.09
CA VAL A 34 -19.31 23.77 -8.28
C VAL A 34 -19.70 24.24 -9.68
N THR A 35 -19.45 23.43 -10.71
CA THR A 35 -19.76 23.76 -12.09
C THR A 35 -21.27 23.85 -12.31
N ALA A 36 -22.04 22.89 -11.78
CA ALA A 36 -23.50 22.89 -11.84
C ALA A 36 -24.11 24.11 -11.13
N TRP A 37 -23.64 24.43 -9.91
CA TRP A 37 -24.08 25.60 -9.17
C TRP A 37 -23.74 26.91 -9.89
N LYS A 38 -22.53 27.06 -10.43
CA LYS A 38 -22.15 28.24 -11.24
C LYS A 38 -23.07 28.42 -12.44
N TYR A 39 -23.46 27.33 -13.09
CA TYR A 39 -24.38 27.37 -14.22
C TYR A 39 -25.78 27.88 -13.81
N SER A 40 -26.37 27.33 -12.75
CA SER A 40 -27.68 27.79 -12.23
C SER A 40 -27.63 29.23 -11.71
N TYR A 41 -26.59 29.58 -10.96
CA TYR A 41 -26.37 30.94 -10.45
C TYR A 41 -26.32 31.97 -11.57
N ASN A 42 -25.59 31.69 -12.65
CA ASN A 42 -25.53 32.59 -13.80
C ASN A 42 -26.89 32.74 -14.51
N ARG A 43 -27.75 31.72 -14.51
CA ARG A 43 -29.11 31.81 -15.07
C ARG A 43 -30.00 32.70 -14.20
N VAL A 44 -29.97 32.52 -12.88
CA VAL A 44 -30.70 33.38 -11.93
C VAL A 44 -30.24 34.82 -12.08
N LYS A 45 -28.93 35.07 -12.05
CA LYS A 45 -28.35 36.42 -12.21
C LYS A 45 -28.83 37.11 -13.49
N LYS A 46 -28.74 36.41 -14.64
CA LYS A 46 -29.19 36.96 -15.94
C LYS A 46 -30.69 37.27 -15.99
N LEU A 47 -31.54 36.48 -15.31
CA LEU A 47 -32.97 36.76 -15.23
C LEU A 47 -33.25 37.94 -14.29
N GLN A 48 -32.53 38.03 -13.17
CA GLN A 48 -32.70 39.12 -12.21
C GLN A 48 -32.24 40.48 -12.74
N GLU A 49 -31.24 40.51 -13.63
CA GLU A 49 -30.80 41.72 -14.34
C GLU A 49 -31.86 42.27 -15.30
N LYS A 50 -32.79 41.42 -15.77
CA LYS A 50 -33.91 41.88 -16.60
C LYS A 50 -34.94 42.57 -15.70
N LYS A 51 -35.20 43.85 -15.96
CA LYS A 51 -36.27 44.63 -15.30
C LYS A 51 -37.68 44.25 -15.77
N ASP A 52 -37.90 42.98 -16.13
CA ASP A 52 -39.20 42.46 -16.54
C ASP A 52 -40.01 42.05 -15.31
N ARG A 53 -41.21 42.63 -15.17
CA ARG A 53 -42.14 42.41 -14.05
C ARG A 53 -43.37 41.57 -14.42
N THR A 54 -43.35 40.93 -15.59
CA THR A 54 -44.43 40.06 -16.04
C THR A 54 -44.55 38.85 -15.11
N ALA A 55 -45.76 38.40 -14.81
CA ALA A 55 -46.00 37.23 -13.95
C ALA A 55 -45.25 35.98 -14.45
N SER A 56 -45.17 35.79 -15.78
CA SER A 56 -44.38 34.72 -16.41
C SER A 56 -42.88 34.81 -16.10
N HIS A 57 -42.31 36.02 -16.14
CA HIS A 57 -40.91 36.25 -15.80
C HIS A 57 -40.63 35.96 -14.32
N ILE A 58 -41.51 36.42 -13.43
CA ILE A 58 -41.42 36.17 -11.99
C ILE A 58 -41.47 34.66 -11.70
N ALA A 59 -42.44 33.94 -12.28
CA ALA A 59 -42.55 32.49 -12.11
C ALA A 59 -41.31 31.75 -12.63
N LYS A 60 -40.73 32.19 -13.76
CA LYS A 60 -39.50 31.62 -14.30
C LYS A 60 -38.29 31.90 -13.39
N LEU A 61 -38.14 33.12 -12.89
CA LEU A 61 -37.07 33.49 -11.97
C LEU A 61 -37.12 32.65 -10.70
N GLU A 62 -38.30 32.53 -10.09
CA GLU A 62 -38.51 31.72 -8.88
C GLU A 62 -38.17 30.24 -9.12
N ARG A 63 -38.53 29.69 -10.28
CA ARG A 63 -38.17 28.31 -10.65
C ARG A 63 -36.65 28.11 -10.72
N GLU A 64 -35.95 29.02 -11.39
CA GLU A 64 -34.48 28.95 -11.52
C GLU A 64 -33.79 29.17 -10.17
N HIS A 65 -34.35 30.03 -9.31
CA HIS A 65 -33.86 30.26 -7.96
C HIS A 65 -33.92 28.98 -7.12
N ARG A 66 -35.03 28.22 -7.17
CA ARG A 66 -35.12 26.93 -6.47
C ARG A 66 -34.11 25.90 -6.96
N VAL A 67 -33.82 25.90 -8.26
CA VAL A 67 -32.79 25.01 -8.84
C VAL A 67 -31.40 25.40 -8.34
N GLU A 68 -31.10 26.70 -8.31
CA GLU A 68 -29.83 27.22 -7.79
C GLU A 68 -29.66 26.90 -6.30
N GLU A 69 -30.71 27.11 -5.50
CA GLU A 69 -30.68 26.84 -4.07
C GLU A 69 -30.46 25.35 -3.77
N ALA A 70 -31.09 24.45 -4.54
CA ALA A 70 -30.87 23.01 -4.44
C ALA A 70 -29.41 22.65 -4.76
N ALA A 71 -28.84 23.18 -5.85
CA ALA A 71 -27.44 22.95 -6.22
C ALA A 71 -26.47 23.52 -5.18
N ALA A 72 -26.76 24.71 -4.63
CA ALA A 72 -25.97 25.34 -3.58
C ALA A 72 -25.97 24.50 -2.29
N LYS A 73 -27.14 23.96 -1.90
CA LYS A 73 -27.28 23.10 -0.72
C LYS A 73 -26.48 21.81 -0.86
N GLU A 74 -26.55 21.15 -2.01
CA GLU A 74 -25.79 19.92 -2.27
C GLU A 74 -24.28 20.18 -2.22
N LEU A 75 -23.81 21.22 -2.91
CA LEU A 75 -22.41 21.64 -2.89
C LEU A 75 -21.93 21.96 -1.47
N LYS A 76 -22.70 22.74 -0.71
CA LYS A 76 -22.35 23.11 0.66
C LYS A 76 -22.24 21.90 1.57
N THR A 77 -23.14 20.93 1.41
CA THR A 77 -23.13 19.68 2.20
C THR A 77 -21.86 18.88 1.93
N LEU A 78 -21.55 18.60 0.65
CA LEU A 78 -20.34 17.84 0.30
C LEU A 78 -19.07 18.60 0.69
N HIS A 79 -19.03 19.91 0.48
CA HIS A 79 -17.87 20.73 0.83
C HIS A 79 -17.62 20.74 2.34
N ALA A 80 -18.66 20.90 3.16
CA ALA A 80 -18.55 20.86 4.62
C ALA A 80 -18.04 19.50 5.10
N GLN A 81 -18.55 18.40 4.52
CA GLN A 81 -18.07 17.06 4.82
C GLN A 81 -16.58 16.89 4.50
N LEU A 82 -16.14 17.33 3.31
CA LEU A 82 -14.72 17.26 2.93
C LEU A 82 -13.80 18.09 3.84
N LEU A 83 -14.28 19.24 4.35
CA LEU A 83 -13.52 20.06 5.30
C LEU A 83 -13.32 19.39 6.66
N ILE A 84 -14.19 18.46 7.04
CA ILE A 84 -14.08 17.67 8.27
C ILE A 84 -13.21 16.44 8.01
N ASP A 85 -13.51 15.71 6.93
CA ASP A 85 -12.91 14.39 6.67
C ASP A 85 -11.45 14.47 6.25
N LEU A 86 -11.06 15.44 5.41
CA LEU A 86 -9.69 15.52 4.91
C LEU A 86 -8.66 15.76 6.03
N PRO A 87 -8.85 16.75 6.93
CA PRO A 87 -7.94 16.92 8.07
C PRO A 87 -7.93 15.70 8.98
N MET A 88 -9.10 15.15 9.31
CA MET A 88 -9.21 13.98 10.17
C MET A 88 -8.48 12.76 9.58
N PHE A 89 -8.65 12.49 8.28
CA PHE A 89 -7.93 11.45 7.57
C PHE A 89 -6.41 11.65 7.65
N LEU A 90 -5.95 12.88 7.41
CA LEU A 90 -4.54 13.22 7.49
C LEU A 90 -3.99 13.02 8.90
N ASP A 91 -4.71 13.42 9.95
CA ASP A 91 -4.27 13.24 11.34
C ASP A 91 -4.15 11.76 11.72
N LYS A 92 -5.11 10.95 11.26
CA LYS A 92 -5.16 9.51 11.55
C LYS A 92 -4.19 8.65 10.73
N ARG A 93 -3.61 9.18 9.64
CA ARG A 93 -2.72 8.41 8.76
C ARG A 93 -1.52 7.79 9.50
N LEU A 94 -0.93 8.52 10.45
CA LEU A 94 0.23 8.02 11.19
C LEU A 94 -0.16 6.93 12.20
N GLU A 95 -1.30 7.10 12.87
CA GLU A 95 -1.85 6.07 13.77
C GLU A 95 -2.13 4.76 13.02
N TYR A 96 -2.52 4.86 11.74
CA TYR A 96 -2.77 3.69 10.88
C TYR A 96 -1.49 3.04 10.33
N ILE A 97 -0.52 3.83 9.86
CA ILE A 97 0.70 3.31 9.21
C ILE A 97 1.69 2.74 10.22
N LYS A 98 1.83 3.38 11.40
CA LYS A 98 2.84 3.00 12.41
C LYS A 98 2.78 1.51 12.81
N PRO A 99 1.61 0.93 13.17
CA PRO A 99 1.52 -0.49 13.52
C PRO A 99 1.92 -1.41 12.36
N SER A 100 1.58 -1.03 11.12
CA SER A 100 1.90 -1.81 9.93
C SER A 100 3.41 -1.90 9.71
N VAL A 101 4.09 -0.75 9.78
CA VAL A 101 5.56 -0.67 9.67
C VAL A 101 6.24 -1.38 10.84
N HIS A 102 5.73 -1.20 12.06
CA HIS A 102 6.26 -1.90 13.23
C HIS A 102 6.17 -3.42 13.08
N ALA A 103 5.02 -3.93 12.64
CA ALA A 103 4.83 -5.34 12.37
C ALA A 103 5.83 -5.86 11.33
N LEU A 104 6.07 -5.11 10.24
CA LEU A 104 7.08 -5.48 9.25
C LEU A 104 8.48 -5.59 9.87
N ILE A 105 8.89 -4.61 10.69
CA ILE A 105 10.19 -4.63 11.37
C ILE A 105 10.32 -5.87 12.27
N MET A 106 9.30 -6.15 13.09
CA MET A 106 9.31 -7.32 13.98
C MET A 106 9.42 -8.63 13.21
N ILE A 107 8.68 -8.74 12.10
CA ILE A 107 8.71 -9.92 11.23
C ILE A 107 10.11 -10.12 10.63
N GLN A 108 10.76 -9.06 10.16
CA GLN A 108 12.12 -9.15 9.63
C GLN A 108 13.14 -9.50 10.71
N LEU A 109 13.05 -8.88 11.90
CA LEU A 109 13.94 -9.17 13.03
C LEU A 109 13.84 -10.64 13.45
N ASP A 110 12.63 -11.18 13.56
CA ASP A 110 12.40 -12.60 13.86
C ASP A 110 13.05 -13.50 12.80
N TYR A 111 12.80 -13.22 11.52
CA TYR A 111 13.36 -14.02 10.44
C TYR A 111 14.88 -14.03 10.42
N TYR A 112 15.51 -12.86 10.45
CA TYR A 112 16.98 -12.77 10.42
C TYR A 112 17.59 -13.33 11.70
N GLY A 113 16.99 -13.08 12.87
CA GLY A 113 17.45 -13.65 14.13
C GLY A 113 17.46 -15.18 14.11
N ASN A 114 16.33 -15.79 13.70
CA ASN A 114 16.21 -17.24 13.59
C ASN A 114 17.18 -17.81 12.54
N THR A 115 17.27 -17.15 11.38
CA THR A 115 18.15 -17.58 10.28
C THR A 115 19.62 -17.52 10.68
N THR A 116 20.06 -16.44 11.33
CA THR A 116 21.41 -16.32 11.86
C THR A 116 21.69 -17.39 12.91
N GLY A 117 20.74 -17.64 13.83
CA GLY A 117 20.89 -18.72 14.82
C GLY A 117 21.07 -20.10 14.19
N LEU A 118 20.28 -20.43 13.17
CA LEU A 118 20.42 -21.66 12.40
C LEU A 118 21.77 -21.73 11.67
N PHE A 119 22.19 -20.64 11.02
CA PHE A 119 23.50 -20.59 10.37
C PHE A 119 24.64 -20.79 11.36
N THR A 120 24.62 -20.13 12.52
CA THR A 120 25.64 -20.32 13.56
C THR A 120 25.72 -21.76 14.05
N GLN A 121 24.59 -22.47 14.15
CA GLN A 121 24.57 -23.90 14.52
C GLN A 121 25.14 -24.81 13.42
N LEU A 122 24.93 -24.45 12.15
CA LEU A 122 25.42 -25.19 10.99
C LEU A 122 26.88 -24.85 10.65
N MET A 123 27.40 -23.72 11.13
CA MET A 123 28.82 -23.41 10.98
C MET A 123 29.64 -24.45 11.74
N PRO A 124 30.69 -25.03 11.14
CA PRO A 124 31.59 -25.91 11.87
C PRO A 124 32.11 -25.16 13.07
N VAL A 125 31.79 -25.64 14.28
CA VAL A 125 32.50 -25.23 15.49
C VAL A 125 33.92 -25.71 15.26
N HIS A 126 34.79 -24.85 14.73
CA HIS A 126 36.22 -25.07 14.90
C HIS A 126 36.44 -25.06 16.40
N ASN A 127 36.61 -26.25 16.98
CA ASN A 127 37.05 -26.39 18.36
C ASN A 127 38.32 -25.54 18.49
N PRO A 128 38.37 -24.53 19.37
CA PRO A 128 39.62 -23.79 19.60
C PRO A 128 40.69 -24.68 20.28
N SER A 129 40.34 -25.93 20.64
CA SER A 129 41.29 -26.94 21.10
C SER A 129 42.03 -27.65 19.96
N GLU A 130 41.63 -27.41 18.71
CA GLU A 130 42.40 -27.75 17.53
C GLU A 130 42.99 -26.46 16.98
N SER A 131 44.31 -26.30 17.11
CA SER A 131 45.08 -25.27 16.43
C SER A 131 44.63 -25.11 14.96
N PRO A 132 44.79 -23.93 14.32
CA PRO A 132 44.49 -23.70 12.90
C PRO A 132 45.29 -24.59 11.91
N SER A 133 46.00 -25.60 12.41
CA SER A 133 46.77 -26.60 11.67
C SER A 133 45.98 -27.87 11.36
N THR A 134 44.72 -28.02 11.80
CA THR A 134 43.86 -29.19 11.46
C THR A 134 42.87 -28.91 10.33
N ALA A 135 43.03 -27.81 9.59
CA ALA A 135 42.50 -27.78 8.23
C ALA A 135 43.27 -28.85 7.45
N ILE A 136 42.64 -30.00 7.21
CA ILE A 136 43.16 -31.02 6.29
C ILE A 136 43.64 -30.25 5.05
N PRO A 137 44.94 -30.32 4.70
CA PRO A 137 45.46 -29.61 3.55
C PRO A 137 44.55 -29.87 2.35
N GLU A 138 44.22 -28.83 1.58
CA GLU A 138 43.28 -28.92 0.46
C GLU A 138 43.60 -30.12 -0.47
N GLU A 139 44.89 -30.46 -0.61
CA GLU A 139 45.37 -31.63 -1.34
C GLU A 139 44.93 -32.98 -0.73
N GLU A 140 44.97 -33.14 0.60
CA GLU A 140 44.51 -34.35 1.29
C GLU A 140 42.99 -34.50 1.20
N TYR A 141 42.26 -33.38 1.31
CA TYR A 141 40.81 -33.36 1.12
C TYR A 141 40.45 -33.76 -0.32
N GLN A 142 41.14 -33.18 -1.30
CA GLN A 142 40.93 -33.47 -2.72
C GLN A 142 41.30 -34.91 -3.09
N GLN A 143 42.36 -35.46 -2.49
CA GLN A 143 42.71 -36.88 -2.63
C GLN A 143 41.64 -37.80 -2.05
N SER A 144 41.09 -37.47 -0.89
CA SER A 144 40.00 -38.23 -0.27
C SER A 144 38.75 -38.22 -1.15
N ILE A 145 38.35 -37.06 -1.67
CA ILE A 145 37.23 -36.95 -2.62
C ILE A 145 37.48 -37.80 -3.87
N ASN A 146 38.67 -37.67 -4.50
CA ASN A 146 39.00 -38.43 -5.71
C ASN A 146 38.99 -39.94 -5.45
N SER A 147 39.47 -40.39 -4.29
CA SER A 147 39.42 -41.79 -3.88
C SER A 147 37.98 -42.30 -3.78
N GLN A 148 37.09 -41.54 -3.13
CA GLN A 148 35.66 -41.92 -3.03
C GLN A 148 34.97 -41.91 -4.40
N ILE A 149 35.25 -40.93 -5.25
CA ILE A 149 34.71 -40.87 -6.62
C ILE A 149 35.19 -42.05 -7.46
N ASN A 150 36.46 -42.44 -7.35
CA ASN A 150 36.99 -43.60 -8.05
C ASN A 150 36.36 -44.91 -7.54
N ARG A 151 36.10 -45.01 -6.23
CA ARG A 151 35.36 -46.13 -5.66
C ARG A 151 33.93 -46.22 -6.20
N ILE A 152 33.24 -45.08 -6.30
CA ILE A 152 31.89 -45.02 -6.92
C ILE A 152 31.95 -45.43 -8.39
N ARG A 153 32.93 -44.94 -9.14
CA ARG A 153 33.13 -45.32 -10.55
C ARG A 153 33.37 -46.82 -10.71
N GLY A 154 34.17 -47.43 -9.83
CA GLY A 154 34.44 -48.87 -9.83
C GLY A 154 33.24 -49.74 -9.43
N LEU A 155 32.20 -49.17 -8.82
CA LEU A 155 30.93 -49.85 -8.55
C LEU A 155 29.94 -49.70 -9.70
N THR A 156 30.26 -48.92 -10.73
CA THR A 156 29.46 -48.84 -11.96
C THR A 156 29.60 -50.17 -12.70
N ILE A 157 28.56 -51.00 -12.65
CA ILE A 157 28.49 -52.23 -13.45
C ILE A 157 28.45 -51.84 -14.92
N VAL A 158 29.55 -52.03 -15.64
CA VAL A 158 29.54 -52.02 -17.10
C VAL A 158 28.94 -53.35 -17.53
N LYS A 159 27.84 -53.28 -18.30
CA LYS A 159 27.23 -54.46 -18.90
C LYS A 159 28.18 -54.94 -20.00
N ASP A 160 28.92 -56.02 -19.76
CA ASP A 160 29.72 -56.66 -20.81
C ASP A 160 28.79 -57.03 -21.99
N HIS A 161 29.22 -56.69 -23.20
CA HIS A 161 28.49 -56.89 -24.45
C HIS A 161 28.31 -58.38 -24.79
#